data_AF-A0A183AXH4-F1
#
_entry.id   AF-A0A183AXH4-F1
#
_cell.length_a   1.000
_cell.length_b   1.000
_cell.length_c   1.000
_cell.angle_alpha   90.00
_cell.angle_beta   90.00
_cell.angle_gamma   90.00
#
_symmetry.space_group_name_H-M   'P 1'
#
loop_
_entity.id
_entity.type
_entity.pdbx_description
1 polymer ?
#
loop_
_entity_poly.entity_id
_entity_poly.type
_entity_poly.pdbx_seq_one_letter_code
_entity_poly.pdbx_strand_id
1 'polypeptide(L)'
;MKLFDSICNNSWFIETSMLLFLNKRDLFMEKIKEYPLTICFPEYKGANTYEEAGLYIQLKFEALNRRQATKEIYTHFTCATDTTNIQFVFESVTDVIIRNNLRWCGLL
;
A
#
# COMPACT_ATOMS: atom_id res chain seq x y z
N MET A 1 -12.18 -1.20 5.87
CA MET A 1 -11.25 -1.67 4.82
C MET A 1 -11.71 -2.99 4.15
N LYS A 2 -13.03 -3.26 4.04
CA LYS A 2 -13.55 -4.58 3.61
C LYS A 2 -13.23 -4.94 2.15
N LEU A 3 -13.20 -3.95 1.26
CA LEU A 3 -12.91 -4.17 -0.16
C LEU A 3 -11.50 -4.73 -0.38
N PHE A 4 -10.50 -4.11 0.26
CA PHE A 4 -9.13 -4.56 0.13
C PHE A 4 -8.92 -5.95 0.73
N ASP A 5 -9.49 -6.24 1.91
CA ASP A 5 -9.45 -7.58 2.50
C ASP A 5 -10.04 -8.65 1.55
N SER A 6 -11.16 -8.33 0.89
CA SER A 6 -11.81 -9.24 -0.07
C SER A 6 -11.00 -9.48 -1.34
N ILE A 7 -10.26 -8.47 -1.83
CA ILE A 7 -9.43 -8.60 -3.04
C ILE A 7 -8.10 -9.29 -2.69
N CYS A 8 -7.44 -8.81 -1.64
CA CYS A 8 -6.15 -9.31 -1.17
C CYS A 8 -6.18 -10.80 -0.85
N ASN A 9 -7.27 -11.27 -0.25
CA ASN A 9 -7.42 -12.66 0.19
C ASN A 9 -8.29 -13.50 -0.75
N ASN A 10 -8.60 -13.01 -1.96
CA ASN A 10 -9.36 -13.78 -2.95
C ASN A 10 -8.55 -14.99 -3.46
N SER A 11 -9.20 -16.15 -3.57
CA SER A 11 -8.60 -17.37 -4.10
C SER A 11 -8.06 -17.25 -5.52
N TRP A 12 -8.60 -16.34 -6.35
CA TRP A 12 -8.08 -16.08 -7.70
C TRP A 12 -6.82 -15.20 -7.72
N PHE A 13 -6.50 -14.50 -6.63
CA PHE A 13 -5.35 -13.59 -6.54
C PHE A 13 -4.30 -14.08 -5.54
N ILE A 14 -4.23 -15.39 -5.31
CA ILE A 14 -3.34 -15.99 -4.32
C ILE A 14 -1.86 -15.69 -4.60
N GLU A 15 -1.43 -15.93 -5.83
CA GLU A 15 -0.03 -15.78 -6.28
C GLU A 15 0.22 -14.42 -6.94
N THR A 16 -0.83 -13.59 -7.04
CA THR A 16 -0.74 -12.28 -7.68
C THR A 16 -0.15 -11.25 -6.72
N SER A 17 1.03 -10.73 -7.05
CA SER A 17 1.62 -9.56 -6.39
C SER A 17 0.67 -8.35 -6.46
N MET A 18 0.67 -7.52 -5.42
CA MET A 18 -0.23 -6.36 -5.34
C MET A 18 0.54 -5.06 -5.20
N LEU A 19 0.13 -4.06 -5.97
CA LEU A 19 0.58 -2.68 -5.85
C LEU A 19 -0.55 -1.88 -5.19
N LEU A 20 -0.28 -1.31 -4.01
CA LEU A 20 -1.22 -0.53 -3.24
C LEU A 20 -0.88 0.96 -3.33
N PHE A 21 -1.81 1.74 -3.86
CA PHE A 21 -1.67 3.20 -3.91
C PHE A 21 -2.52 3.88 -2.83
N LEU A 22 -1.85 4.51 -1.87
CA LEU A 22 -2.43 5.42 -0.91
C LEU A 22 -2.44 6.83 -1.51
N ASN A 23 -3.46 7.10 -2.31
CA ASN A 23 -3.58 8.35 -3.08
C ASN A 23 -4.10 9.51 -2.20
N LYS A 24 -4.02 10.73 -2.72
CA LYS A 24 -4.38 12.01 -2.05
C LYS A 24 -3.46 12.36 -0.87
N ARG A 25 -2.17 12.05 -1.01
CA ARG A 25 -1.13 12.40 -0.03
C ARG A 25 -1.19 13.87 0.39
N ASP A 26 -1.32 14.75 -0.59
CA ASP A 26 -1.44 16.20 -0.44
C ASP A 26 -2.58 16.60 0.50
N LEU A 27 -3.79 16.11 0.23
CA LEU A 27 -4.96 16.41 1.05
C LEU A 27 -4.84 15.80 2.44
N PHE A 28 -4.23 14.62 2.57
CA PHE A 28 -4.02 14.00 3.87
C PHE A 28 -3.05 14.81 4.74
N MET A 29 -1.95 15.29 4.16
CA MET A 29 -0.95 16.12 4.84
C MET A 29 -1.54 17.42 5.39
N GLU A 30 -2.48 18.04 4.67
CA GLU A 30 -3.16 19.24 5.17
C GLU A 30 -4.23 18.91 6.21
N LYS A 31 -5.05 17.89 5.98
CA LYS A 31 -6.18 17.58 6.87
C LYS A 31 -5.77 17.01 8.22
N ILE A 32 -4.66 16.28 8.31
CA ILE A 32 -4.23 15.68 9.58
C ILE A 32 -3.90 16.73 10.65
N LYS A 33 -3.55 17.96 10.24
CA LYS A 33 -3.29 19.10 11.14
C LYS A 33 -4.55 19.55 11.90
N GLU A 34 -5.71 19.44 11.25
CA GLU A 34 -7.00 19.87 11.80
C GLU A 34 -7.82 18.70 12.36
N TYR A 35 -7.75 17.54 11.70
CA TYR A 35 -8.57 16.37 11.99
C TYR A 35 -7.65 15.20 12.38
N PRO A 36 -7.51 14.90 13.68
CA PRO A 36 -6.61 13.84 14.12
C PRO A 36 -7.08 12.47 13.62
N LEU A 37 -6.12 11.57 13.37
CA LEU A 37 -6.40 10.22 12.86
C LEU A 37 -7.33 9.41 13.79
N THR A 38 -7.33 9.73 15.08
CA THR A 38 -8.15 9.10 16.12
C THR A 38 -9.65 9.19 15.88
N ILE A 39 -10.12 10.15 15.06
CA ILE A 39 -11.53 10.23 14.64
C ILE A 39 -11.95 8.96 13.87
N CYS A 40 -11.06 8.44 13.03
CA CYS A 40 -11.30 7.25 12.22
C CYS A 40 -10.75 5.98 12.88
N PHE A 41 -9.69 6.12 13.68
CA PHE A 41 -8.98 5.02 14.34
C PHE A 41 -8.77 5.34 15.82
N PRO A 42 -9.78 5.17 16.68
CA PRO A 42 -9.69 5.54 18.10
C PRO A 42 -8.55 4.85 18.86
N GLU A 43 -8.07 3.71 18.35
CA GLU A 43 -6.95 2.96 18.91
C GLU A 43 -5.57 3.47 18.48
N TYR A 44 -5.50 4.47 17.59
CA TYR A 44 -4.25 5.10 17.18
C TYR A 44 -3.63 5.88 18.34
N LYS A 45 -2.37 5.56 18.67
CA LYS A 45 -1.60 6.18 19.77
C LYS A 45 -0.36 6.93 19.31
N GLY A 46 -0.11 6.97 18.00
CA GLY A 46 1.05 7.66 17.44
C GLY A 46 0.88 9.17 17.42
N ALA A 47 1.94 9.89 17.03
CA ALA A 47 1.87 11.35 16.89
C ALA A 47 0.90 11.75 15.76
N ASN A 48 0.32 12.94 15.89
CA ASN A 48 -0.57 13.49 14.86
C ASN A 48 0.21 14.16 13.73
N THR A 49 1.17 13.43 13.15
CA THR A 49 1.99 13.86 12.02
C THR A 49 1.62 13.06 10.78
N TYR A 50 1.84 13.64 9.60
CA TYR A 50 1.57 12.96 8.33
C TYR A 50 2.35 11.65 8.22
N GLU A 51 3.62 11.67 8.64
CA GLU A 51 4.54 10.55 8.52
C GLU A 51 4.07 9.34 9.34
N GLU A 52 3.74 9.56 10.61
CA GLU A 52 3.35 8.48 11.52
C GLU A 52 1.93 7.99 11.25
N ALA A 53 1.01 8.92 10.99
CA ALA A 53 -0.38 8.59 10.64
C ALA A 53 -0.45 7.86 9.29
N GLY A 54 0.35 8.28 8.32
CA GLY A 54 0.47 7.63 7.02
C GLY A 54 1.00 6.21 7.16
N LEU A 55 2.10 6.02 7.88
CA LEU A 55 2.68 4.71 8.15
C LEU A 55 1.68 3.78 8.85
N TYR A 56 0.92 4.30 9.81
CA TYR A 56 -0.13 3.52 10.47
C TYR A 56 -1.20 3.03 9.50
N ILE A 57 -1.67 3.89 8.59
CA ILE A 57 -2.65 3.50 7.56
C ILE A 57 -2.05 2.42 6.65
N GLN A 58 -0.80 2.58 6.21
CA GLN A 58 -0.09 1.57 5.42
C GLN A 58 -0.07 0.22 6.14
N LEU A 59 0.39 0.18 7.39
CA LEU A 59 0.45 -1.04 8.19
C LEU A 59 -0.93 -1.68 8.38
N LYS A 60 -1.99 -0.89 8.52
CA LYS A 60 -3.37 -1.40 8.59
C LYS A 60 -3.80 -2.12 7.32
N PHE A 61 -3.39 -1.65 6.14
CA PHE A 61 -3.68 -2.34 4.89
C PHE A 61 -2.80 -3.59 4.72
N GLU A 62 -1.51 -3.49 4.98
CA GLU A 62 -0.58 -4.63 4.87
C GLU A 62 -0.94 -5.76 5.83
N ALA A 63 -1.44 -5.44 7.03
CA ALA A 63 -1.92 -6.42 7.99
C ALA A 63 -3.15 -7.23 7.51
N LEU A 64 -3.89 -6.74 6.50
CA LEU A 64 -5.00 -7.50 5.92
C LEU A 64 -4.52 -8.63 5.00
N ASN A 65 -3.25 -8.63 4.60
CA ASN A 65 -2.66 -9.74 3.88
C ASN A 65 -2.52 -10.95 4.80
N ARG A 66 -3.28 -12.02 4.55
CA ARG A 66 -3.18 -13.26 5.34
C ARG A 66 -2.02 -14.15 4.92
N ARG A 67 -1.30 -13.79 3.85
CA ARG A 67 -0.23 -14.56 3.21
C ARG A 67 1.06 -13.76 3.11
N GLN A 68 1.41 -13.02 4.17
CA GLN A 68 2.59 -12.13 4.19
C GLN A 68 3.91 -12.86 3.83
N ALA A 69 4.00 -14.17 4.09
CA ALA A 69 5.18 -14.96 3.77
C ALA A 69 5.35 -15.25 2.26
N THR A 70 4.28 -15.21 1.47
CA THR A 70 4.30 -15.62 0.05
C THR A 70 3.77 -14.56 -0.90
N LYS A 71 3.10 -13.54 -0.38
CA LYS A 71 2.48 -12.48 -1.15
C LYS A 71 2.98 -11.13 -0.66
N GLU A 72 3.69 -10.42 -1.52
CA GLU A 72 4.17 -9.08 -1.24
C GLU A 72 3.14 -8.03 -1.70
N ILE A 73 2.99 -6.98 -0.88
CA ILE A 73 2.17 -5.81 -1.20
C ILE A 73 3.10 -4.61 -1.19
N TYR A 74 3.28 -4.01 -2.36
CA TYR A 74 4.12 -2.82 -2.53
C TYR A 74 3.25 -1.59 -2.32
N THR A 75 3.46 -0.86 -1.22
CA THR A 75 2.64 0.31 -0.88
C THR A 75 3.34 1.60 -1.27
N HIS A 76 2.61 2.51 -1.92
CA HIS A 76 3.11 3.84 -2.28
C HIS A 76 2.10 4.94 -1.96
N PHE A 77 2.59 6.04 -1.40
CA PHE A 77 1.81 7.27 -1.25
C PHE A 77 1.88 8.09 -2.53
N THR A 78 0.72 8.36 -3.12
CA THR A 78 0.63 9.08 -4.41
C THR A 78 -0.22 10.34 -4.29
N CYS A 79 0.02 11.26 -5.21
CA CYS A 79 -0.86 12.39 -5.47
C CYS A 79 -1.33 12.29 -6.93
N ALA A 80 -2.61 12.54 -7.20
CA ALA A 80 -3.18 12.40 -8.54
C ALA A 80 -2.54 13.34 -9.57
N THR A 81 -1.90 14.43 -9.14
CA THR A 81 -1.15 15.37 -9.99
C THR A 81 0.32 15.00 -10.14
N ASP A 82 0.83 14.03 -9.37
CA ASP A 82 2.22 13.56 -9.40
C ASP A 82 2.33 12.28 -10.25
N THR A 83 1.81 12.33 -11.48
CA THR A 83 1.81 11.20 -12.44
C THR A 83 3.20 10.84 -12.94
N THR A 84 4.17 11.75 -12.85
CA THR A 84 5.58 11.54 -13.21
C THR A 84 6.29 10.56 -12.29
N ASN A 85 5.95 10.53 -11.00
CA ASN A 85 6.50 9.54 -10.06
C ASN A 85 5.89 8.15 -10.25
N ILE A 86 4.63 8.07 -10.69
CA ILE A 86 3.91 6.79 -10.84
C ILE A 86 4.58 5.93 -11.90
N GLN A 87 5.04 6.49 -13.03
CA GLN A 87 5.62 5.72 -14.12
C GLN A 87 6.95 5.06 -13.71
N PHE A 88 7.83 5.78 -13.03
CA PHE A 88 9.08 5.25 -12.49
C PHE A 88 8.86 4.16 -11.43
N VAL A 89 7.87 4.38 -10.54
CA VAL A 89 7.49 3.40 -9.52
C VAL A 89 6.90 2.15 -10.17
N PHE A 90 6.07 2.32 -11.20
CA PHE A 90 5.47 1.22 -11.93
C PHE A 90 6.54 0.39 -12.63
N GLU A 91 7.50 1.02 -13.31
CA GLU A 91 8.64 0.34 -13.93
C GLU A 91 9.46 -0.43 -12.89
N SER A 92 9.81 0.22 -11.76
CA SER A 92 10.62 -0.40 -10.71
C SER A 92 9.94 -1.61 -10.06
N VAL A 93 8.64 -1.51 -9.76
CA VAL A 93 7.88 -2.62 -9.16
C VAL A 93 7.59 -3.69 -10.19
N THR A 94 7.31 -3.32 -11.44
CA THR A 94 7.13 -4.28 -12.54
C THR A 94 8.39 -5.11 -12.74
N ASP A 95 9.58 -4.51 -12.71
CA ASP A 95 10.85 -5.24 -12.82
C ASP A 95 11.05 -6.25 -11.70
N VAL A 96 10.74 -5.88 -10.45
CA VAL A 96 10.83 -6.78 -9.28
C VAL A 96 9.83 -7.93 -9.40
N ILE A 97 8.57 -7.62 -9.73
CA ILE A 97 7.51 -8.62 -9.90
C ILE A 97 7.84 -9.57 -11.05
N ILE A 98 8.27 -9.05 -12.20
CA ILE A 98 8.66 -9.84 -13.36
C ILE A 98 9.87 -10.71 -13.02
N ARG A 99 10.92 -10.18 -12.38
CA ARG A 99 12.08 -10.98 -11.97
C ARG A 99 11.70 -12.10 -11.00
N ASN A 100 10.83 -11.82 -10.03
CA ASN A 100 10.37 -12.85 -9.11
C ASN A 100 9.55 -13.93 -9.85
N ASN A 101 8.66 -13.55 -10.76
CA ASN A 101 7.92 -14.50 -11.59
C ASN A 101 8.84 -15.33 -12.50
N LEU A 102 9.85 -14.71 -13.13
CA LEU A 102 10.82 -15.40 -13.98
C LEU A 102 11.68 -16.39 -13.18
N ARG A 103 12.10 -16.03 -11.96
CA ARG A 103 12.78 -16.95 -11.03
C ARG A 103 11.90 -18.14 -10.66
N TRP A 104 10.62 -17.91 -10.36
CA TRP A 104 9.66 -18.98 -10.08
C TRP A 104 9.49 -19.94 -11.26
N CYS A 105 9.58 -19.45 -12.49
CA CYS A 105 9.55 -20.25 -13.71
C CYS A 105 10.90 -20.90 -14.09
N GLY A 106 11.98 -20.66 -13.33
CA GLY A 106 13.32 -21.16 -13.64
C GLY A 106 13.98 -20.55 -14.88
N LEU A 107 13.50 -19.37 -15.32
CA LEU A 107 14.04 -18.63 -16.46
C LEU A 107 15.16 -17.66 -16.07
N LEU A 108 15.44 -17.54 -14.76
CA LEU A 108 16.47 -16.73 -14.11
C LEU A 108 16.98 -17.48 -12.87
#